data_AF-A0A8I1KHW8-F1
#
_entry.id   AF-A0A8I1KHW8-F1
#
_cell.length_a   1.000
_cell.length_b   1.000
_cell.length_c   1.000
_cell.angle_alpha   90.00
_cell.angle_beta   90.00
_cell.angle_gamma   90.00
#
_symmetry.space_group_name_H-M   'P 1'
#
loop_
_entity.id
_entity.type
_entity.pdbx_description
1 polymer ?
#
loop_
_entity_poly.entity_id
_entity_poly.type
_entity_poly.pdbx_seq_one_letter_code
_entity_poly.pdbx_strand_id
1 'polypeptide(L)'
;MEMVVVLAILSLLAALAAPHARMNLKRDKEIQLRETLRTVRAALDRFHADMMKRKEKDPKGGASPNGYPYTVQTLVDGSEKAANGPKKRYLRSLPVNPFAPAGTPFQAQWTFVSYQRGDAGITSSSYGTTLAEVQTVSGDKDIYDLHAKTDGIALDGSRYADW
;
A
#
# COMPACT_ATOMS: atom_id res chain seq x y z
N MET A 1 -28.19 49.31 -7.18
CA MET A 1 -28.84 48.02 -6.89
C MET A 1 -28.41 46.90 -7.84
N GLU A 2 -27.99 47.20 -9.08
CA GLU A 2 -27.58 46.19 -10.07
C GLU A 2 -26.32 45.39 -9.68
N MET A 3 -25.25 46.05 -9.20
CA MET A 3 -24.02 45.35 -8.79
C MET A 3 -24.20 44.45 -7.56
N VAL A 4 -25.12 44.79 -6.65
CA VAL A 4 -25.36 44.00 -5.42
C VAL A 4 -26.01 42.66 -5.77
N VAL A 5 -26.93 42.65 -6.74
CA VAL A 5 -27.57 41.43 -7.23
C VAL A 5 -26.56 40.53 -7.94
N VAL A 6 -25.67 41.10 -8.75
CA VAL A 6 -24.60 40.33 -9.43
C VAL A 6 -23.65 39.69 -8.43
N LEU A 7 -23.20 40.45 -7.41
CA LEU A 7 -22.33 39.92 -6.35
C LEU A 7 -23.01 38.82 -5.54
N ALA A 8 -24.32 38.94 -5.27
CA ALA A 8 -25.10 37.92 -4.57
C ALA A 8 -25.23 36.63 -5.41
N ILE A 9 -25.43 36.73 -6.73
CA ILE A 9 -25.48 35.57 -7.62
C ILE A 9 -24.10 34.90 -7.72
N LEU A 10 -23.03 35.69 -7.83
CA LEU A 10 -21.66 35.16 -7.91
C LEU A 10 -21.25 34.43 -6.62
N SER A 11 -21.60 34.97 -5.44
CA SER A 11 -21.29 34.32 -4.16
C SER A 11 -22.07 33.01 -3.98
N LEU A 12 -23.33 32.96 -4.41
CA LEU A 12 -24.15 31.75 -4.41
C LEU A 12 -23.56 30.67 -5.34
N LEU A 13 -23.16 31.05 -6.56
CA LEU A 13 -22.52 30.12 -7.50
C LEU A 13 -21.18 29.60 -6.98
N ALA A 14 -20.36 30.47 -6.39
CA ALA A 14 -19.09 30.07 -5.79
C ALA A 14 -19.28 29.07 -4.62
N ALA A 15 -20.30 29.27 -3.79
CA ALA A 15 -20.63 28.36 -2.69
C ALA A 15 -21.06 26.97 -3.19
N LEU A 16 -21.78 26.91 -4.32
CA LEU A 16 -22.21 25.64 -4.94
C LEU A 16 -21.07 24.90 -5.65
N ALA A 17 -20.09 25.62 -6.22
CA ALA A 17 -18.98 25.01 -6.95
C ALA A 17 -17.88 24.43 -6.04
N ALA A 18 -17.64 25.00 -4.86
CA ALA A 18 -16.57 24.62 -3.95
C ALA A 18 -16.54 23.13 -3.50
N PRO A 19 -17.66 22.46 -3.14
CA PRO A 19 -17.62 21.07 -2.67
C PRO A 19 -17.20 20.07 -3.75
N HIS A 20 -17.43 20.39 -5.04
CA HIS A 20 -17.09 19.50 -6.15
C HIS A 20 -15.57 19.35 -6.35
N ALA A 21 -14.80 20.42 -6.16
CA ALA A 21 -13.35 20.38 -6.32
C ALA A 21 -12.65 19.46 -5.29
N ARG A 22 -13.13 19.46 -4.04
CA ARG A 22 -12.56 18.61 -2.96
C ARG A 22 -12.88 17.13 -3.17
N MET A 23 -14.04 16.82 -3.73
CA MET A 23 -14.46 15.45 -4.05
C MET A 23 -13.57 14.82 -5.12
N ASN A 24 -13.28 15.57 -6.19
CA ASN A 24 -12.45 15.09 -7.29
C ASN A 24 -11.02 14.77 -6.82
N LEU A 25 -10.41 15.65 -6.03
CA LEU A 25 -9.08 15.40 -5.46
C LEU A 25 -9.05 14.14 -4.57
N LYS A 26 -10.10 13.89 -3.78
CA LYS A 26 -10.19 12.68 -2.97
C LYS A 26 -10.30 11.44 -3.87
N ARG A 27 -11.20 11.46 -4.86
CA ARG A 27 -11.38 10.36 -5.82
C ARG A 27 -10.08 10.03 -6.55
N ASP A 28 -9.32 11.04 -7.00
CA ASP A 28 -8.05 10.83 -7.69
C ASP A 28 -7.03 10.14 -6.78
N LYS A 29 -6.93 10.56 -5.51
CA LYS A 29 -6.07 9.91 -4.52
C LYS A 29 -6.50 8.47 -4.22
N GLU A 30 -7.80 8.19 -4.17
CA GLU A 30 -8.31 6.82 -3.99
C GLU A 30 -7.93 5.90 -5.16
N ILE A 31 -8.05 6.40 -6.40
CA ILE A 31 -7.65 5.66 -7.60
C ILE A 31 -6.15 5.35 -7.55
N GLN A 32 -5.32 6.35 -7.25
CA GLN A 32 -3.88 6.18 -7.12
C GLN A 32 -3.50 5.18 -6.02
N LEU A 33 -4.20 5.20 -4.89
CA LEU A 33 -3.96 4.24 -3.80
C LEU A 33 -4.27 2.82 -4.26
N ARG A 34 -5.43 2.59 -4.88
CA ARG A 34 -5.83 1.27 -5.38
C ARG A 34 -4.86 0.75 -6.45
N GLU A 35 -4.41 1.61 -7.36
CA GLU A 35 -3.42 1.25 -8.37
C GLU A 35 -2.07 0.87 -7.73
N THR A 36 -1.64 1.63 -6.74
CA THR A 36 -0.41 1.36 -5.97
C THR A 36 -0.49 0.00 -5.27
N LEU A 37 -1.58 -0.26 -4.54
CA LEU A 37 -1.82 -1.53 -3.87
C LEU A 37 -1.84 -2.70 -4.85
N ARG A 38 -2.56 -2.56 -5.97
CA ARG A 38 -2.61 -3.58 -7.03
C ARG A 38 -1.23 -3.88 -7.61
N THR A 39 -0.43 -2.85 -7.83
CA THR A 39 0.92 -2.99 -8.39
C THR A 39 1.85 -3.75 -7.42
N VAL A 40 1.80 -3.40 -6.13
CA VAL A 40 2.62 -4.04 -5.10
C VAL A 40 2.20 -5.50 -4.88
N ARG A 41 0.90 -5.77 -4.73
CA ARG A 41 0.37 -7.13 -4.59
C ARG A 41 0.73 -8.00 -5.78
N ALA A 42 0.56 -7.50 -7.00
CA ALA A 42 0.98 -8.22 -8.21
C ALA A 42 2.50 -8.48 -8.26
N ALA A 43 3.32 -7.58 -7.70
CA ALA A 43 4.76 -7.79 -7.57
C ALA A 43 5.10 -8.87 -6.54
N LEU A 44 4.40 -8.89 -5.40
CA LEU A 44 4.51 -9.92 -4.37
C LEU A 44 4.11 -11.30 -4.91
N ASP A 45 2.97 -11.39 -5.60
CA ASP A 45 2.49 -12.64 -6.22
C ASP A 45 3.48 -13.18 -7.25
N ARG A 46 4.06 -12.30 -8.07
CA ARG A 46 5.08 -12.67 -9.06
C ARG A 46 6.38 -13.15 -8.39
N PHE A 47 6.80 -12.49 -7.31
CA PHE A 47 7.95 -12.90 -6.53
C PHE A 47 7.73 -14.29 -5.92
N HIS A 48 6.57 -14.49 -5.28
CA HIS A 48 6.18 -15.77 -4.70
C HIS A 48 6.14 -16.89 -5.74
N ALA A 49 5.50 -16.66 -6.89
CA ALA A 49 5.43 -17.63 -7.98
C ALA A 49 6.81 -17.99 -8.55
N ASP A 50 7.73 -17.03 -8.63
CA ASP A 50 9.09 -17.28 -9.08
C ASP A 50 9.92 -18.03 -8.03
N MET A 51 9.71 -17.77 -6.73
CA MET A 51 10.37 -18.50 -5.65
C MET A 51 9.87 -19.94 -5.54
N MET A 52 8.56 -20.17 -5.66
CA MET A 52 7.96 -21.52 -5.62
C MET A 52 8.38 -22.41 -6.78
N LYS A 53 8.79 -21.83 -7.92
CA LYS A 53 9.32 -22.58 -9.07
C LYS A 53 10.78 -23.01 -8.89
N ARG A 54 11.51 -22.41 -7.94
CA ARG A 54 12.91 -22.76 -7.70
C ARG A 54 12.99 -24.05 -6.89
N LYS A 55 13.86 -24.95 -7.33
CA LYS A 55 14.17 -26.18 -6.57
C LYS A 55 15.07 -25.90 -5.37
N GLU A 56 15.83 -24.81 -5.41
CA GLU A 56 16.76 -24.40 -4.36
C GLU A 56 16.08 -23.38 -3.44
N LYS A 57 16.05 -23.68 -2.14
CA LYS A 57 15.66 -22.72 -1.10
C LYS A 57 16.79 -21.70 -1.02
N ASP A 58 16.68 -20.63 -1.78
CA ASP A 58 17.73 -19.63 -1.97
C ASP A 58 17.85 -18.72 -0.73
N PRO A 59 18.78 -18.97 0.21
CA PRO A 59 18.85 -18.25 1.48
C PRO A 59 19.42 -16.83 1.29
N LYS A 60 20.06 -16.58 0.15
CA LYS A 60 20.69 -15.28 -0.19
C LYS A 60 19.75 -14.37 -0.98
N GLY A 61 18.64 -14.88 -1.48
CA GLY A 61 17.67 -14.14 -2.31
C GLY A 61 16.71 -13.22 -1.55
N GLY A 62 16.84 -13.13 -0.22
CA GLY A 62 15.94 -12.32 0.62
C GLY A 62 14.50 -12.83 0.70
N ALA A 63 14.29 -14.11 0.36
CA ALA A 63 13.00 -14.79 0.42
C ALA A 63 12.90 -15.64 1.69
N SER A 64 11.73 -15.58 2.32
CA SER A 64 11.32 -16.48 3.41
C SER A 64 11.13 -17.92 2.91
N PRO A 65 11.17 -18.91 3.81
CA PRO A 65 10.77 -20.29 3.50
C PRO A 65 9.40 -20.41 2.82
N ASN A 66 8.49 -19.44 3.02
CA ASN A 66 7.18 -19.39 2.38
C ASN A 66 7.19 -18.73 0.99
N GLY A 67 8.35 -18.35 0.47
CA GLY A 67 8.51 -17.75 -0.86
C GLY A 67 8.15 -16.25 -0.93
N TYR A 68 7.89 -15.60 0.19
CA TYR A 68 7.62 -14.15 0.26
C TYR A 68 8.88 -13.36 0.66
N PRO A 69 9.00 -12.07 0.28
CA PRO A 69 10.17 -11.26 0.63
C PRO A 69 10.14 -10.83 2.11
N TYR A 70 11.31 -10.67 2.73
CA TYR A 70 11.43 -10.07 4.07
C TYR A 70 11.24 -8.55 4.08
N THR A 71 11.61 -7.88 2.97
CA THR A 71 11.54 -6.42 2.85
C THR A 71 11.06 -6.03 1.46
N VAL A 72 10.20 -5.01 1.35
CA VAL A 72 9.75 -4.47 0.04
C VAL A 72 10.93 -4.03 -0.84
N GLN A 73 12.03 -3.60 -0.24
CA GLN A 73 13.26 -3.23 -0.95
C GLN A 73 13.81 -4.37 -1.82
N THR A 74 13.64 -5.63 -1.41
CA THR A 74 14.07 -6.81 -2.20
C THR A 74 13.36 -6.90 -3.55
N LEU A 75 12.12 -6.40 -3.65
CA LEU A 75 11.36 -6.34 -4.91
C LEU A 75 11.93 -5.31 -5.88
N VAL A 76 12.58 -4.26 -5.36
CA VAL A 76 13.21 -3.19 -6.14
C VAL A 76 14.64 -3.55 -6.53
N ASP A 77 15.44 -4.01 -5.55
CA ASP A 77 16.83 -4.42 -5.78
C ASP A 77 16.90 -5.65 -6.69
N GLY A 78 15.86 -6.50 -6.60
CA GLY A 78 15.64 -7.68 -7.40
C GLY A 78 16.25 -8.93 -6.76
N SER A 79 15.54 -10.05 -6.89
CA SER A 79 16.06 -11.35 -6.48
C SER A 79 16.96 -11.92 -7.58
N GLU A 80 18.15 -12.41 -7.21
CA GLU A 80 19.00 -13.20 -8.11
C GLU A 80 18.25 -14.46 -8.53
N LYS A 81 18.34 -14.89 -9.81
CA LYS A 81 17.63 -16.08 -10.32
C LYS A 81 18.40 -17.39 -10.11
N ALA A 82 19.71 -17.26 -9.90
CA ALA A 82 20.70 -18.28 -9.59
C ALA A 82 21.93 -17.53 -9.02
N ALA A 83 22.86 -18.21 -8.35
CA ALA A 83 24.10 -17.59 -7.88
C ALA A 83 24.80 -16.84 -9.02
N ASN A 84 24.95 -15.52 -8.91
CA ASN A 84 25.51 -14.62 -9.93
C ASN A 84 24.71 -14.48 -11.25
N GLY A 85 23.42 -14.82 -11.26
CA GLY A 85 22.53 -14.61 -12.41
C GLY A 85 21.96 -13.19 -12.50
N PRO A 86 21.29 -12.83 -13.61
CA PRO A 86 20.64 -11.53 -13.75
C PRO A 86 19.56 -11.35 -12.66
N LYS A 87 19.61 -10.23 -11.94
CA LYS A 87 18.62 -9.87 -10.91
C LYS A 87 17.28 -9.56 -11.57
N LYS A 88 16.24 -10.28 -11.17
CA LYS A 88 14.86 -9.98 -11.61
C LYS A 88 14.24 -9.00 -10.62
N ARG A 89 13.92 -7.80 -11.12
CA ARG A 89 13.21 -6.77 -10.36
C ARG A 89 11.71 -6.89 -10.59
N TYR A 90 10.93 -6.74 -9.52
CA TYR A 90 9.47 -6.84 -9.55
C TYR A 90 8.81 -5.46 -9.42
N LEU A 91 9.48 -4.52 -8.77
CA LEU A 91 9.08 -3.12 -8.67
C LEU A 91 10.13 -2.20 -9.29
N ARG A 92 9.67 -1.09 -9.87
CA ARG A 92 10.54 -0.03 -10.43
C ARG A 92 10.99 0.98 -9.37
N SER A 93 10.15 1.22 -8.38
CA SER A 93 10.37 2.15 -7.27
C SER A 93 9.55 1.70 -6.06
N LEU A 94 9.87 2.27 -4.89
CA LEU A 94 9.05 2.06 -3.70
C LEU A 94 7.67 2.72 -3.88
N PRO A 95 6.59 2.07 -3.43
CA PRO A 95 5.25 2.63 -3.50
C PRO A 95 5.11 3.80 -2.52
N VAL A 96 4.39 4.84 -2.94
CA VAL A 96 4.11 6.04 -2.14
C VAL A 96 2.63 6.09 -1.82
N ASN A 97 2.29 6.36 -0.56
CA ASN A 97 0.89 6.51 -0.16
C ASN A 97 0.39 7.93 -0.53
N PRO A 98 -0.62 8.10 -1.41
CA PRO A 98 -1.11 9.40 -1.85
C PRO A 98 -1.84 10.22 -0.76
N PHE A 99 -2.20 9.57 0.35
CA PHE A 99 -2.77 10.23 1.53
C PHE A 99 -1.73 10.61 2.58
N ALA A 100 -0.51 10.08 2.48
CA ALA A 100 0.53 10.39 3.45
C ALA A 100 1.09 11.82 3.23
N PRO A 101 1.38 12.56 4.32
CA PRO A 101 2.06 13.85 4.21
C PRO A 101 3.42 13.72 3.52
N ALA A 102 3.79 14.71 2.72
CA ALA A 102 5.10 14.75 2.09
C ALA A 102 6.22 14.64 3.14
N GLY A 103 7.21 13.77 2.89
CA GLY A 103 8.34 13.55 3.79
C GLY A 103 8.12 12.50 4.89
N THR A 104 6.97 11.83 4.94
CA THR A 104 6.81 10.66 5.83
C THR A 104 7.71 9.50 5.37
N PRO A 105 8.42 8.82 6.29
CA PRO A 105 9.24 7.66 5.92
C PRO A 105 8.35 6.49 5.47
N PHE A 106 8.85 5.66 4.56
CA PHE A 106 8.11 4.55 3.95
C PHE A 106 7.42 3.63 4.98
N GLN A 107 8.13 3.27 6.05
CA GLN A 107 7.65 2.40 7.11
C GLN A 107 6.49 3.01 7.92
N ALA A 108 6.34 4.34 7.90
CA ALA A 108 5.23 5.02 8.56
C ALA A 108 4.02 5.20 7.65
N GLN A 109 4.15 4.95 6.34
CA GLN A 109 3.07 5.10 5.36
C GLN A 109 2.22 3.83 5.18
N TRP A 110 2.78 2.67 5.54
CA TRP A 110 2.25 1.36 5.22
C TRP A 110 2.25 0.44 6.45
N THR A 111 1.30 -0.49 6.48
CA THR A 111 1.25 -1.62 7.41
C THR A 111 1.46 -2.90 6.60
N PHE A 112 2.22 -3.85 7.14
CA PHE A 112 2.53 -5.11 6.48
C PHE A 112 1.86 -6.29 7.18
N VAL A 113 1.46 -7.28 6.40
CA VAL A 113 0.90 -8.55 6.89
C VAL A 113 1.86 -9.67 6.52
N SER A 114 2.16 -10.56 7.47
CA SER A 114 3.05 -11.72 7.25
C SER A 114 2.29 -13.01 6.99
N TYR A 115 2.92 -13.97 6.32
CA TYR A 115 2.35 -15.29 6.07
C TYR A 115 2.64 -16.23 7.27
N GLN A 116 1.65 -16.47 8.12
CA GLN A 116 1.72 -17.52 9.15
C GLN A 116 0.96 -18.76 8.70
N ARG A 117 1.69 -19.88 8.56
CA ARG A 117 1.08 -21.19 8.30
C ARG A 117 0.65 -21.81 9.62
N GLY A 118 -0.62 -21.63 10.02
CA GLY A 118 -1.20 -22.39 11.15
C GLY A 118 -2.16 -21.65 12.06
N ASP A 119 -2.37 -20.35 11.91
CA ASP A 119 -3.56 -19.69 12.45
C ASP A 119 -4.42 -19.17 11.29
N ALA A 120 -5.73 -19.15 11.50
CA ALA A 120 -6.63 -18.34 10.71
C ALA A 120 -6.46 -16.89 11.17
N GLY A 121 -5.27 -16.32 10.99
CA GLY A 121 -4.94 -14.97 11.38
C GLY A 121 -4.97 -14.05 10.18
N ILE A 122 -6.18 -13.67 9.75
CA ILE A 122 -6.35 -12.29 9.32
C ILE A 122 -5.88 -11.46 10.51
N THR A 123 -4.65 -10.95 10.50
CA THR A 123 -4.31 -9.75 11.27
C THR A 123 -4.68 -8.52 10.46
N SER A 124 -5.83 -8.54 9.77
CA SER A 124 -6.67 -7.35 9.86
C SER A 124 -7.25 -7.41 11.27
N SER A 125 -7.07 -6.35 12.03
CA SER A 125 -7.97 -6.11 13.14
C SER A 125 -9.37 -5.85 12.56
N SER A 126 -10.05 -6.89 12.07
CA SER A 126 -11.51 -6.91 12.05
C SER A 126 -11.92 -6.92 13.52
N TYR A 127 -12.31 -5.74 14.00
CA TYR A 127 -12.79 -5.44 15.35
C TYR A 127 -11.76 -5.60 16.48
N GLY A 128 -11.07 -4.51 16.80
CA GLY A 128 -10.64 -4.26 18.18
C GLY A 128 -9.32 -4.85 18.65
N THR A 129 -8.32 -5.04 17.78
CA THR A 129 -6.95 -5.26 18.26
C THR A 129 -6.27 -3.92 18.50
N THR A 130 -5.90 -3.70 19.76
CA THR A 130 -5.09 -2.57 20.22
C THR A 130 -3.81 -2.47 19.40
N LEU A 131 -3.36 -1.24 19.15
CA LEU A 131 -2.20 -0.83 18.35
C LEU A 131 -0.83 -1.38 18.82
N ALA A 132 -0.79 -2.49 19.58
CA ALA A 132 0.39 -3.03 20.21
C ALA A 132 1.14 -4.09 19.37
N GLU A 133 0.55 -4.63 18.31
CA GLU A 133 1.20 -5.71 17.53
C GLU A 133 1.28 -5.47 16.01
N VAL A 134 1.23 -4.21 15.59
CA VAL A 134 1.72 -3.83 14.26
C VAL A 134 3.25 -3.76 14.34
N GLN A 135 3.89 -4.92 14.31
CA GLN A 135 5.34 -5.04 14.43
C GLN A 135 6.02 -4.32 13.25
N THR A 136 6.75 -3.26 13.59
CA THR A 136 7.83 -2.73 12.77
C THR A 136 8.75 -3.88 12.37
N VAL A 137 8.83 -4.13 11.06
CA VAL A 137 9.83 -4.93 10.33
C VAL A 137 10.96 -5.44 11.25
N SER A 138 10.73 -6.60 11.87
CA SER A 138 11.77 -7.39 12.54
C SER A 138 12.04 -8.58 11.64
N GLY A 139 13.31 -8.74 11.26
CA GLY A 139 13.80 -9.41 10.05
C GLY A 139 13.48 -10.89 9.84
N ASP A 140 12.62 -11.50 10.66
CA ASP A 140 12.27 -12.92 10.58
C ASP A 140 10.88 -13.18 9.97
N LYS A 141 10.04 -12.15 9.82
CA LYS A 141 8.70 -12.27 9.22
C LYS A 141 8.68 -11.79 7.78
N ASP A 142 8.01 -12.56 6.92
CA ASP A 142 7.83 -12.19 5.52
C ASP A 142 6.70 -11.18 5.32
N ILE A 143 6.65 -10.60 4.12
CA ILE A 143 5.62 -9.67 3.68
C ILE A 143 4.74 -10.39 2.67
N TYR A 144 3.53 -10.76 3.10
CA TYR A 144 2.48 -11.34 2.27
C TYR A 144 1.60 -10.26 1.65
N ASP A 145 1.19 -9.26 2.44
CA ASP A 145 0.32 -8.17 1.99
C ASP A 145 0.76 -6.81 2.59
N LEU A 146 0.29 -5.74 1.97
CA LEU A 146 0.62 -4.35 2.29
C LEU A 146 -0.66 -3.51 2.26
N HIS A 147 -0.95 -2.82 3.37
CA HIS A 147 -2.13 -1.97 3.56
C HIS A 147 -1.72 -0.52 3.82
N ALA A 148 -2.57 0.43 3.45
CA ALA A 148 -2.33 1.85 3.71
C ALA A 148 -2.49 2.17 5.20
N LYS A 149 -1.48 2.80 5.81
CA LYS A 149 -1.59 3.31 7.19
C LYS A 149 -2.26 4.68 7.17
N THR A 150 -3.59 4.69 7.02
CA THR A 150 -4.37 5.93 6.92
C THR A 150 -5.76 5.74 7.54
N ASP A 151 -6.11 6.57 8.52
CA ASP A 151 -7.38 6.49 9.28
C ASP A 151 -8.61 7.02 8.50
N GLY A 152 -8.47 7.21 7.18
CA GLY A 152 -9.50 7.80 6.34
C GLY A 152 -10.57 6.79 5.89
N ILE A 153 -11.76 7.32 5.64
CA ILE A 153 -12.88 6.59 5.02
C ILE A 153 -12.99 7.03 3.56
N ALA A 154 -13.12 6.07 2.67
CA ALA A 154 -13.29 6.29 1.24
C ALA A 154 -14.67 6.84 0.87
N LEU A 155 -14.83 7.24 -0.39
CA LEU A 155 -16.12 7.72 -0.92
C LEU A 155 -17.22 6.63 -0.90
N ASP A 156 -16.84 5.36 -0.90
CA ASP A 156 -17.77 4.22 -0.82
C ASP A 156 -18.11 3.80 0.63
N GLY A 157 -17.52 4.45 1.63
CA GLY A 157 -17.74 4.16 3.07
C GLY A 157 -16.79 3.11 3.67
N SER A 158 -15.93 2.48 2.88
CA SER A 158 -14.91 1.55 3.40
C SER A 158 -13.69 2.31 3.96
N ARG A 159 -12.93 1.68 4.88
CA ARG A 159 -11.72 2.29 5.44
C ARG A 159 -10.53 2.00 4.53
N TYR A 160 -9.63 2.98 4.37
CA TYR A 160 -8.41 2.75 3.56
C TYR A 160 -7.47 1.69 4.16
N ALA A 161 -7.53 1.49 5.48
CA ALA A 161 -6.77 0.44 6.15
C ALA A 161 -7.25 -0.98 5.79
N ASP A 162 -8.47 -1.13 5.28
CA ASP A 162 -9.05 -2.44 4.90
C ASP A 162 -8.75 -2.79 3.43
N TRP A 163 -8.09 -1.88 2.69
CA TRP A 163 -7.88 -1.99 1.24
C TRP A 163 -6.66 -2.79 0.84
#